data_AF-A0A7L0KEL4-F1
#
_entry.id   AF-A0A7L0KEL4-F1
#
_cell.length_a   1.000
_cell.length_b   1.000
_cell.length_c   1.000
_cell.angle_alpha   90.00
_cell.angle_beta   90.00
_cell.angle_gamma   90.00
#
_symmetry.space_group_name_H-M   'P 1'
#
loop_
_entity.id
_entity.type
_entity.pdbx_description
1 polymer ?
#
loop_
_entity_poly.entity_id
_entity_poly.type
_entity_poly.pdbx_seq_one_letter_code
_entity_poly.pdbx_strand_id
1 'polypeptide(L)'
;RMFDVGGQRSERKKWIHCFEGVTCIIFIAALSAYDMVLVEDDEVNRMHESLHLFNSICNHRYFATTSIVLFLNKKDVFLEKIKKAHLSICFPDYDGPNTYDDAGNYIKLQFLELNMRRDVKEIYSHMTCATDTENVKFVFDAVTDIIIK
;
A
#
# COMPACT_ATOMS: atom_id res chain seq x y z
N ARG A 1 15.20 -0.09 14.38
CA ARG A 1 16.08 0.11 13.19
C ARG A 1 15.21 -0.02 11.96
N MET A 2 15.43 0.79 10.92
CA MET A 2 14.67 0.75 9.67
C MET A 2 15.51 0.09 8.58
N PHE A 3 14.91 -0.81 7.80
CA PHE A 3 15.52 -1.46 6.64
C PHE A 3 14.65 -1.17 5.42
N ASP A 4 15.25 -0.58 4.38
CA ASP A 4 14.59 -0.40 3.09
C ASP A 4 14.89 -1.62 2.20
N VAL A 5 13.85 -2.17 1.58
CA VAL A 5 13.93 -3.35 0.71
C VAL A 5 13.29 -3.05 -0.63
N GLY A 6 14.01 -3.37 -1.72
CA GLY A 6 13.52 -3.10 -3.07
C GLY A 6 12.22 -3.84 -3.39
N GLY A 7 11.22 -3.13 -3.90
CA GLY A 7 9.90 -3.67 -4.27
C GLY A 7 9.84 -4.39 -5.62
N GLN A 8 10.86 -4.23 -6.46
CA GLN A 8 10.95 -4.86 -7.79
C GLN A 8 11.02 -6.39 -7.67
N ARG A 9 10.41 -7.10 -8.63
CA ARG A 9 10.31 -8.58 -8.59
C ARG A 9 11.68 -9.27 -8.42
N SER A 10 12.74 -8.73 -9.02
CA SER A 10 14.12 -9.21 -8.91
C SER A 10 14.71 -9.13 -7.50
N GLU A 11 14.31 -8.12 -6.72
CA GLU A 11 14.87 -7.81 -5.39
C GLU A 11 14.18 -8.58 -4.26
N ARG A 12 12.94 -9.06 -4.48
CA ARG A 12 12.12 -9.73 -3.45
C ARG A 12 12.74 -10.99 -2.88
N LYS A 13 13.61 -11.68 -3.63
CA LYS A 13 14.34 -12.87 -3.14
C LYS A 13 15.23 -12.56 -1.93
N LYS A 14 15.64 -11.30 -1.76
CA LYS A 14 16.53 -10.85 -0.66
C LYS A 14 15.76 -10.53 0.62
N TRP A 15 14.43 -10.44 0.57
CA TRP A 15 13.61 -10.01 1.71
C TRP A 15 13.70 -10.94 2.91
N ILE A 16 13.98 -12.23 2.69
CA ILE A 16 14.10 -13.24 3.75
C ILE A 16 15.13 -12.86 4.82
N HIS A 17 16.14 -12.06 4.47
CA HIS A 17 17.16 -11.57 5.41
C HIS A 17 16.62 -10.56 6.44
N CYS A 18 15.41 -10.06 6.24
CA CYS A 18 14.78 -9.06 7.10
C CYS A 18 13.55 -9.61 7.86
N PHE A 19 13.28 -10.91 7.81
CA PHE A 19 12.01 -11.50 8.30
C PHE A 19 12.00 -11.82 9.80
N GLU A 20 13.13 -11.72 10.51
CA GLU A 20 13.22 -12.02 11.94
C GLU A 20 13.22 -10.73 12.78
N GLY A 21 12.44 -10.71 13.86
CA GLY A 21 12.38 -9.58 14.80
C GLY A 21 11.70 -8.31 14.25
N VAL A 22 10.83 -8.45 13.24
CA VAL A 22 10.11 -7.30 12.66
C VAL A 22 9.00 -6.83 13.60
N THR A 23 9.18 -5.63 14.16
CA THR A 23 8.17 -4.97 15.00
C THR A 23 6.98 -4.47 14.18
N CYS A 24 7.25 -3.91 13.00
CA CYS A 24 6.25 -3.29 12.14
C CYS A 24 6.71 -3.33 10.69
N ILE A 25 5.76 -3.45 9.76
CA ILE A 25 6.00 -3.34 8.32
C ILE A 25 5.41 -2.03 7.83
N ILE A 26 6.18 -1.27 7.06
CA ILE A 26 5.67 -0.13 6.31
C ILE A 26 5.58 -0.55 4.86
N PHE A 27 4.35 -0.64 4.36
CA PHE A 27 4.08 -0.96 2.97
C PHE A 27 3.68 0.32 2.23
N ILE A 28 4.36 0.63 1.14
CA ILE A 28 4.09 1.81 0.33
C ILE A 28 3.53 1.36 -1.02
N ALA A 29 2.29 1.74 -1.31
CA ALA A 29 1.65 1.57 -2.60
C ALA A 29 1.47 2.93 -3.27
N ALA A 30 1.60 2.99 -4.60
CA ALA A 30 1.34 4.21 -5.35
C ALA A 30 -0.15 4.30 -5.70
N LEU A 31 -0.89 5.20 -5.04
CA LEU A 31 -2.32 5.44 -5.29
C LEU A 31 -2.58 5.81 -6.76
N SER A 32 -1.68 6.60 -7.34
CA SER A 32 -1.75 7.10 -8.72
C SER A 32 -1.42 6.07 -9.81
N ALA A 33 -1.17 4.81 -9.46
CA ALA A 33 -0.70 3.78 -10.40
C ALA A 33 -1.82 2.88 -10.96
N TYR A 34 -3.09 3.18 -10.65
CA TYR A 34 -4.26 2.40 -11.07
C TYR A 34 -4.41 2.28 -12.60
N ASP A 35 -3.91 3.24 -13.36
CA ASP A 35 -3.94 3.31 -14.82
C ASP A 35 -2.54 3.17 -15.43
N MET A 36 -1.63 2.48 -14.74
CA MET A 36 -0.26 2.24 -15.21
C MET A 36 0.05 0.74 -15.25
N VAL A 37 0.91 0.34 -16.18
CA VAL A 37 1.47 -1.02 -16.28
C VAL A 37 2.91 -1.07 -15.77
N LEU A 38 3.41 -2.24 -15.38
CA LEU A 38 4.79 -2.39 -14.88
C LEU A 38 5.81 -2.00 -15.96
N VAL A 39 7.03 -1.63 -15.54
CA VAL A 39 8.12 -1.40 -16.51
C VAL A 39 8.62 -2.73 -17.06
N GLU A 40 8.63 -3.74 -16.19
CA GLU A 40 9.12 -5.07 -16.47
C GLU A 40 8.13 -5.94 -17.28
N ASP A 41 6.86 -5.53 -17.35
CA ASP A 41 5.74 -6.32 -17.90
C ASP A 41 4.55 -5.40 -18.23
N ASP A 42 4.32 -5.10 -19.51
CA ASP A 42 3.31 -4.14 -19.97
C ASP A 42 1.88 -4.72 -19.99
N GLU A 43 1.71 -6.01 -19.73
CA GLU A 43 0.39 -6.64 -19.56
C GLU A 43 -0.11 -6.56 -18.11
N VAL A 44 0.75 -6.23 -17.15
CA VAL A 44 0.43 -6.24 -15.73
C VAL A 44 0.22 -4.82 -15.20
N ASN A 45 -1.00 -4.54 -14.73
CA ASN A 45 -1.32 -3.30 -14.04
C ASN A 45 -0.56 -3.18 -12.70
N ARG A 46 0.03 -2.02 -12.43
CA ARG A 46 0.84 -1.76 -11.23
C ARG A 46 0.05 -1.84 -9.94
N MET A 47 -1.20 -1.40 -9.93
CA MET A 47 -2.06 -1.47 -8.74
C MET A 47 -2.39 -2.91 -8.39
N HIS A 48 -2.71 -3.75 -9.38
CA HIS A 48 -2.93 -5.19 -9.15
C HIS A 48 -1.66 -5.89 -8.65
N GLU A 49 -0.48 -5.60 -9.22
CA GLU A 49 0.79 -6.12 -8.71
C GLU A 49 1.02 -5.70 -7.24
N SER A 50 0.69 -4.45 -6.90
CA SER A 50 0.81 -3.94 -5.53
C SER A 50 -0.15 -4.65 -4.56
N LEU A 51 -1.40 -4.88 -4.96
CA LEU A 51 -2.39 -5.66 -4.20
C LEU A 51 -1.92 -7.11 -4.00
N HIS A 52 -1.41 -7.76 -5.05
CA HIS A 52 -0.87 -9.12 -4.97
C HIS A 52 0.33 -9.20 -4.01
N LEU A 53 1.26 -8.25 -4.10
CA LEU A 53 2.40 -8.18 -3.20
C LEU A 53 1.95 -7.93 -1.75
N PHE A 54 1.03 -6.99 -1.54
CA PHE A 54 0.48 -6.71 -0.23
C PHE A 54 -0.18 -7.95 0.38
N ASN A 55 -1.01 -8.67 -0.39
CA ASN A 55 -1.63 -9.91 0.05
C ASN A 55 -0.59 -10.93 0.54
N SER A 56 0.49 -11.11 -0.23
CA SER A 56 1.56 -12.05 0.13
C SER A 56 2.27 -11.69 1.43
N ILE A 57 2.43 -10.40 1.74
CA ILE A 57 3.08 -9.91 2.95
C ILE A 57 2.13 -9.88 4.13
N CYS A 58 0.92 -9.36 3.94
CA CYS A 58 -0.11 -9.26 4.95
C CYS A 58 -0.43 -10.64 5.54
N ASN A 59 -0.47 -11.66 4.69
CA ASN A 59 -0.82 -13.03 5.08
C ASN A 59 0.39 -13.96 5.23
N HIS A 60 1.63 -13.44 5.19
CA HIS A 60 2.83 -14.25 5.37
C HIS A 60 2.92 -14.80 6.80
N ARG A 61 3.32 -16.07 6.95
CA ARG A 61 3.43 -16.73 8.27
C ARG A 61 4.35 -16.01 9.26
N TYR A 62 5.47 -15.45 8.78
CA TYR A 62 6.42 -14.70 9.62
C TYR A 62 5.87 -13.34 10.08
N PHE A 63 4.83 -12.84 9.41
CA PHE A 63 4.20 -11.54 9.70
C PHE A 63 2.79 -11.70 10.25
N ALA A 64 2.44 -12.90 10.71
CA ALA A 64 1.12 -13.27 11.20
C ALA A 64 0.53 -12.29 12.22
N THR A 65 1.36 -11.76 13.11
CA THR A 65 0.99 -10.82 14.18
C THR A 65 1.70 -9.47 14.03
N THR A 66 2.46 -9.27 12.96
CA THR A 66 3.21 -8.03 12.73
C THR A 66 2.26 -6.97 12.19
N SER A 67 2.12 -5.86 12.90
CA SER A 67 1.33 -4.70 12.48
C SER A 67 1.85 -4.12 11.16
N ILE A 68 0.94 -3.59 10.34
CA ILE A 68 1.29 -2.99 9.04
C ILE A 68 0.81 -1.55 8.98
N VAL A 69 1.71 -0.65 8.57
CA VAL A 69 1.36 0.69 8.12
C VAL A 69 1.29 0.68 6.61
N LEU A 70 0.14 1.05 6.05
CA LEU A 70 -0.08 1.16 4.62
C LEU A 70 -0.06 2.63 4.21
N PHE A 71 0.94 3.02 3.42
CA PHE A 71 0.98 4.32 2.76
C PHE A 71 0.49 4.21 1.32
N LEU A 72 -0.65 4.85 1.05
CA LEU A 72 -1.16 5.11 -0.29
C LEU A 72 -0.58 6.44 -0.77
N ASN A 73 0.60 6.37 -1.36
CA ASN A 73 1.42 7.52 -1.71
C ASN A 73 1.04 8.10 -3.09
N LYS A 74 1.53 9.29 -3.40
CA LYS A 74 1.26 10.05 -4.64
C LYS A 74 -0.21 10.50 -4.74
N LYS A 75 -0.80 10.88 -3.61
CA LYS A 75 -2.19 11.39 -3.57
C LYS A 75 -2.41 12.65 -4.42
N ASP A 76 -1.38 13.47 -4.53
CA ASP A 76 -1.30 14.66 -5.37
C ASP A 76 -1.42 14.30 -6.86
N VAL A 77 -0.68 13.29 -7.32
CA VAL A 77 -0.76 12.81 -8.69
C VAL A 77 -2.11 12.13 -8.94
N PHE A 78 -2.60 11.34 -7.98
CA PHE A 78 -3.91 10.69 -8.09
C PHE A 78 -5.06 11.70 -8.27
N LEU A 79 -5.04 12.81 -7.52
CA LEU A 79 -6.04 13.88 -7.61
C LEU A 79 -6.20 14.43 -9.03
N GLU A 80 -5.11 14.53 -9.79
CA GLU A 80 -5.15 15.02 -11.18
C GLU A 80 -5.53 13.93 -12.18
N LYS A 81 -5.18 12.67 -11.91
CA LYS A 81 -5.44 11.55 -12.82
C LYS A 81 -6.89 11.08 -12.76
N ILE A 82 -7.48 11.04 -11.58
CA ILE A 82 -8.87 10.58 -11.40
C ILE A 82 -9.86 11.46 -12.17
N LYS A 83 -9.57 12.75 -12.35
CA LYS A 83 -10.36 13.67 -13.18
C LYS A 83 -10.40 13.29 -14.67
N LYS A 84 -9.41 12.51 -15.15
CA LYS A 84 -9.19 12.20 -16.57
C LYS A 84 -9.49 10.76 -16.92
N ALA A 85 -9.19 9.83 -16.01
CA ALA A 85 -9.32 8.40 -16.22
C ALA A 85 -10.14 7.79 -15.07
N HIS A 86 -11.24 7.13 -15.42
CA HIS A 86 -12.14 6.50 -14.45
C HIS A 86 -11.44 5.35 -13.72
N LEU A 87 -11.74 5.17 -12.42
CA LEU A 87 -11.16 4.09 -11.61
C LEU A 87 -11.45 2.69 -12.19
N SER A 88 -12.57 2.56 -12.92
CA SER A 88 -13.01 1.29 -13.52
C SER A 88 -12.05 0.70 -14.56
N ILE A 89 -11.08 1.48 -15.06
CA ILE A 89 -9.98 0.95 -15.90
C ILE A 89 -9.15 -0.07 -15.12
N CYS A 90 -9.00 0.14 -13.80
CA CYS A 90 -8.31 -0.79 -12.91
C CYS A 90 -9.27 -1.73 -12.19
N PHE A 91 -10.46 -1.25 -11.83
CA PHE A 91 -11.42 -2.01 -11.03
C PHE A 91 -12.77 -2.05 -11.77
N PRO A 92 -12.96 -2.98 -12.72
CA PRO A 92 -14.17 -3.00 -13.57
C PRO A 92 -15.48 -3.05 -12.78
N ASP A 93 -15.45 -3.65 -11.58
CA ASP A 93 -16.60 -3.76 -10.68
C ASP A 93 -16.87 -2.50 -9.83
N TYR A 94 -16.06 -1.44 -9.99
CA TYR A 94 -16.28 -0.18 -9.29
C TYR A 94 -17.42 0.63 -9.94
N ASP A 95 -18.50 0.79 -9.20
CA ASP A 95 -19.72 1.53 -9.60
C ASP A 95 -19.88 2.88 -8.89
N GLY A 96 -18.94 3.25 -8.01
CA GLY A 96 -18.98 4.48 -7.23
C GLY A 96 -18.62 5.74 -8.01
N PRO A 97 -18.81 6.93 -7.41
CA PRO A 97 -18.42 8.20 -8.03
C PRO A 97 -16.92 8.28 -8.31
N ASN A 98 -16.52 8.88 -9.43
CA ASN A 98 -15.10 9.03 -9.77
C ASN A 98 -14.45 10.27 -9.13
N THR A 99 -14.77 10.52 -7.86
CA THR A 99 -14.18 11.60 -7.07
C THR A 99 -12.88 11.13 -6.43
N TYR A 100 -12.02 12.08 -6.02
CA TYR A 100 -10.79 11.76 -5.29
C TYR A 100 -11.08 10.95 -4.02
N ASP A 101 -12.08 11.36 -3.23
CA ASP A 101 -12.38 10.72 -1.95
C ASP A 101 -12.99 9.34 -2.14
N ASP A 102 -13.98 9.19 -3.02
CA ASP A 102 -14.66 7.91 -3.26
C ASP A 102 -13.69 6.87 -3.85
N ALA A 103 -12.99 7.23 -4.93
CA ALA A 103 -12.06 6.33 -5.60
C ALA A 103 -10.83 6.01 -4.73
N GLY A 104 -10.31 7.01 -4.00
CA GLY A 104 -9.21 6.81 -3.07
C GLY A 104 -9.60 5.87 -1.93
N ASN A 105 -10.79 6.06 -1.35
CA ASN A 105 -11.31 5.18 -0.29
C ASN A 105 -11.58 3.77 -0.81
N TYR A 106 -12.07 3.63 -2.04
CA TYR A 106 -12.24 2.31 -2.65
C TYR A 106 -10.91 1.56 -2.77
N ILE A 107 -9.86 2.19 -3.32
CA ILE A 107 -8.52 1.58 -3.39
C ILE A 107 -8.03 1.19 -2.01
N LYS A 108 -8.19 2.07 -1.01
CA LYS A 108 -7.83 1.76 0.38
C LYS A 108 -8.56 0.50 0.88
N LEU A 109 -9.86 0.38 0.63
CA LEU A 109 -10.64 -0.79 1.02
C LEU A 109 -10.13 -2.06 0.34
N GLN A 110 -9.76 -2.02 -0.95
CA GLN A 110 -9.19 -3.17 -1.66
C GLN A 110 -7.93 -3.71 -0.96
N PHE A 111 -7.07 -2.85 -0.39
CA PHE A 111 -5.93 -3.30 0.40
C PHE A 111 -6.34 -3.85 1.76
N LEU A 112 -7.20 -3.13 2.49
CA LEU A 112 -7.63 -3.54 3.84
C LEU A 112 -8.39 -4.88 3.81
N GLU A 113 -9.07 -5.16 2.71
CA GLU A 113 -9.86 -6.38 2.56
C GLU A 113 -9.00 -7.65 2.45
N LEU A 114 -7.76 -7.52 1.99
CA LEU A 114 -6.79 -8.61 1.88
C LEU A 114 -6.28 -9.12 3.23
N ASN A 115 -6.57 -8.41 4.33
CA ASN A 115 -6.21 -8.88 5.66
C ASN A 115 -7.12 -10.03 6.08
N MET A 116 -6.57 -11.25 6.12
CA MET A 116 -7.31 -12.45 6.55
C MET A 116 -7.37 -12.60 8.07
N ARG A 117 -6.70 -11.73 8.84
CA ARG A 117 -6.54 -11.82 10.29
C ARG A 117 -6.99 -10.52 10.97
N ARG A 118 -8.12 -9.96 10.54
CA ARG A 118 -8.62 -8.64 11.01
C ARG A 118 -8.90 -8.58 12.50
N ASP A 119 -9.07 -9.73 13.14
CA ASP A 119 -9.28 -9.93 14.56
C ASP A 119 -8.01 -9.75 15.41
N VAL A 120 -6.83 -10.00 14.83
CA VAL A 120 -5.55 -9.98 15.56
C VAL A 120 -4.47 -9.09 14.93
N LYS A 121 -4.70 -8.61 13.71
CA LYS A 121 -3.74 -7.82 12.94
C LYS A 121 -4.38 -6.54 12.46
N GLU A 122 -3.91 -5.42 12.99
CA GLU A 122 -4.34 -4.09 12.57
C GLU A 122 -3.50 -3.58 11.39
N ILE A 123 -4.17 -2.86 10.48
CA ILE A 123 -3.52 -2.14 9.38
C ILE A 123 -3.86 -0.65 9.52
N TYR A 124 -2.83 0.17 9.70
CA TYR A 124 -2.97 1.63 9.75
C TYR A 124 -2.75 2.21 8.35
N SER A 125 -3.82 2.66 7.70
CA SER A 125 -3.76 3.17 6.32
C SER A 125 -3.77 4.69 6.26
N HIS A 126 -2.85 5.30 5.50
CA HIS A 126 -2.79 6.74 5.28
C HIS A 126 -2.57 7.06 3.80
N MET A 127 -3.27 8.06 3.29
CA MET A 127 -2.99 8.65 1.98
C MET A 127 -1.93 9.74 2.13
N THR A 128 -0.77 9.54 1.51
CA THR A 128 0.41 10.38 1.71
C THR A 128 0.88 11.02 0.40
N CYS A 129 1.68 12.08 0.55
CA CYS A 129 2.49 12.63 -0.51
C CYS A 129 3.94 12.63 -0.02
N ALA A 130 4.84 11.87 -0.66
CA ALA A 130 6.21 11.75 -0.18
C ALA A 130 7.02 13.06 -0.24
N THR A 131 6.61 14.04 -1.04
CA THR A 131 7.22 15.38 -1.02
C THR A 131 6.77 16.20 0.19
N ASP A 132 5.73 15.76 0.89
CA ASP A 132 5.28 16.31 2.18
C ASP A 132 5.93 15.50 3.32
N THR A 133 7.20 15.80 3.55
CA THR A 133 8.05 15.10 4.52
C THR A 133 7.60 15.27 5.96
N GLU A 134 6.93 16.37 6.29
CA GLU A 134 6.35 16.61 7.61
C GLU A 134 5.16 15.67 7.86
N ASN A 135 4.29 15.48 6.87
CA ASN A 135 3.16 14.57 6.98
C ASN A 135 3.61 13.11 7.16
N VAL A 136 4.59 12.67 6.36
CA VAL A 136 5.13 11.30 6.47
C VAL A 136 5.79 11.08 7.82
N LYS A 137 6.55 12.06 8.32
CA LYS A 137 7.19 11.96 9.64
C LYS A 137 6.17 11.91 10.77
N PHE A 138 5.16 12.79 10.73
CA PHE A 138 4.10 12.79 11.74
C PHE A 138 3.34 11.46 11.78
N VAL A 139 2.97 10.93 10.60
CA VAL A 139 2.27 9.64 10.52
C VAL A 139 3.18 8.51 11.01
N PHE A 140 4.46 8.53 10.67
CA PHE A 140 5.42 7.56 11.15
C PHE A 140 5.55 7.59 12.68
N ASP A 141 5.71 8.77 13.28
CA ASP A 141 5.85 8.96 14.71
C ASP A 141 4.57 8.51 15.45
N ALA A 142 3.40 8.92 14.95
CA ALA A 142 2.11 8.54 15.54
C ALA A 142 1.88 7.02 15.53
N VAL A 143 2.26 6.33 14.45
CA VAL A 143 2.10 4.88 14.35
C VAL A 143 3.16 4.14 15.17
N THR A 144 4.37 4.70 15.28
CA THR A 144 5.42 4.18 16.15
C THR A 144 4.97 4.17 17.61
N ASP A 145 4.32 5.24 18.10
CA ASP A 145 3.80 5.33 19.46
C ASP A 145 2.67 4.35 19.76
N ILE A 146 1.87 3.98 18.75
CA ILE A 146 0.79 2.98 18.90
C ILE A 146 1.37 1.56 18.96
N ILE A 147 2.38 1.27 18.13
CA ILE A 147 2.91 -0.08 17.96
C ILE A 147 3.99 -0.43 19.00
N ILE A 148 4.76 0.54 19.48
CA ILE A 148 5.89 0.33 20.41
C ILE A 148 5.49 0.63 21.88
N LYS A 149 4.25 0.31 22.25
CA LYS A 149 3.86 0.27 23.68
C LYS A 149 4.26 -1.02 24.35
#